data_AF-A0AAE8QI57-F1
#
_entry.id   AF-A0AAE8QI57-F1
#
_cell.length_a   1.000
_cell.length_b   1.000
_cell.length_c   1.000
_cell.angle_alpha   90.00
_cell.angle_beta   90.00
_cell.angle_gamma   90.00
#
_symmetry.space_group_name_H-M   'P 1'
#
loop_
_entity.id
_entity.type
_entity.pdbx_description
1 polymer ?
#
loop_
_entity_poly.entity_id
_entity_poly.type
_entity_poly.pdbx_seq_one_letter_code
_entity_poly.pdbx_strand_id
1 'polypeptide(L)'
;VVVAPARTEPLSRMREAMKWLMATYGAATLEDTIVVISHQMPRSPVNLAPIKAALTPQIAGYVEVPFDPALARPGVIDHRELAASTLDAWTDALDVLGSLKAPATAENSDQKGKMA
;
A
#
# COMPACT_ATOMS: atom_id res chain seq x y z
N VAL A 1 -1.40 -3.48 -6.92
CA VAL A 1 -0.34 -3.35 -5.89
C VAL A 1 0.93 -2.88 -6.56
N VAL A 2 1.59 -1.86 -6.02
CA VAL A 2 2.88 -1.33 -6.47
C VAL A 2 3.87 -1.47 -5.31
N VAL A 3 5.04 -2.06 -5.56
CA VAL A 3 6.07 -2.27 -4.55
C VAL A 3 7.32 -1.49 -4.93
N ALA A 4 7.88 -0.73 -3.99
CA ALA A 4 9.13 0.00 -4.20
C ALA A 4 10.06 -0.08 -2.97
N PRO A 5 11.37 -0.25 -3.17
CA PRO A 5 12.35 -0.05 -2.10
C PRO A 5 12.32 1.38 -1.55
N ALA A 6 12.56 1.54 -0.24
CA ALA A 6 12.72 2.83 0.44
C ALA A 6 14.04 3.56 0.06
N ARG A 7 14.22 3.85 -1.23
CA ARG A 7 15.41 4.53 -1.80
C ARG A 7 14.98 5.59 -2.81
N THR A 8 15.78 6.65 -2.95
CA THR A 8 15.44 7.81 -3.79
C THR A 8 15.15 7.45 -5.25
N GLU A 9 15.99 6.62 -5.87
CA GLU A 9 15.85 6.24 -7.28
C GLU A 9 14.59 5.38 -7.54
N PRO A 10 14.32 4.30 -6.79
CA PRO A 10 13.10 3.52 -6.98
C PRO A 10 11.83 4.32 -6.69
N LEU A 11 11.82 5.16 -5.65
CA LEU A 11 10.68 6.03 -5.33
C LEU A 11 10.42 7.06 -6.44
N SER A 12 11.47 7.59 -7.05
CA SER A 12 11.34 8.50 -8.20
C SER A 12 10.73 7.79 -9.41
N ARG A 13 11.17 6.56 -9.71
CA ARG A 13 10.57 5.76 -10.79
C ARG A 13 9.12 5.40 -10.53
N MET A 14 8.79 5.02 -9.29
CA MET A 14 7.42 4.74 -8.88
C MET A 14 6.52 5.95 -9.13
N ARG A 15 6.96 7.16 -8.74
CA ARG A 15 6.22 8.40 -8.98
C ARG A 15 5.97 8.64 -10.47
N GLU A 16 7.00 8.50 -11.31
CA GLU A 16 6.83 8.70 -12.76
C GLU A 16 5.91 7.62 -13.38
N ALA A 17 5.99 6.38 -12.92
CA ALA A 17 5.08 5.32 -13.34
C ALA A 17 3.63 5.61 -12.93
N MET A 18 3.40 6.09 -11.71
CA MET A 18 2.07 6.47 -11.23
C MET A 18 1.49 7.66 -12.01
N LYS A 19 2.29 8.69 -12.29
CA LYS A 19 1.87 9.80 -13.16
C LYS A 19 1.48 9.31 -14.56
N TRP A 20 2.27 8.40 -15.13
CA TRP A 20 1.97 7.84 -16.44
C TRP A 20 0.67 7.01 -16.41
N LEU A 21 0.43 6.22 -15.36
CA LEU A 21 -0.81 5.46 -15.18
C LEU A 21 -2.02 6.41 -15.11
N MET A 22 -1.94 7.46 -14.31
CA MET A 22 -3.01 8.47 -14.22
C MET A 22 -3.28 9.15 -15.56
N ALA A 23 -2.23 9.50 -16.30
CA ALA A 23 -2.36 10.15 -17.60
C ALA A 23 -2.96 9.22 -18.66
N THR A 24 -2.68 7.92 -18.57
CA THR A 24 -3.11 6.92 -19.57
C THR A 24 -4.51 6.39 -19.30
N TYR A 25 -4.85 6.14 -18.04
CA TYR A 25 -6.07 5.43 -17.63
C TYR A 25 -7.01 6.29 -16.77
N GLY A 26 -6.65 7.56 -16.50
CA GLY A 26 -7.41 8.47 -15.67
C GLY A 26 -7.04 8.41 -14.19
N ALA A 27 -7.37 9.47 -13.45
CA ALA A 27 -6.99 9.64 -12.04
C ALA A 27 -7.54 8.54 -11.13
N ALA A 28 -8.74 8.03 -11.40
CA ALA A 28 -9.39 6.98 -10.62
C ALA A 28 -8.63 5.64 -10.63
N THR A 29 -7.72 5.42 -11.59
CA THR A 29 -6.90 4.19 -11.66
C THR A 29 -6.07 3.95 -10.39
N LEU A 30 -5.68 5.02 -9.70
CA LEU A 30 -4.91 4.89 -8.47
C LEU A 30 -5.77 4.56 -7.24
N GLU A 31 -7.08 4.78 -7.28
CA GLU A 31 -7.96 4.59 -6.12
C GLU A 31 -7.94 3.15 -5.61
N ASP A 32 -7.76 2.16 -6.49
CA ASP A 32 -7.63 0.73 -6.15
C ASP A 32 -6.16 0.28 -5.95
N THR A 33 -5.22 1.21 -5.93
CA THR A 33 -3.79 0.90 -5.82
C THR A 33 -3.35 0.82 -4.37
N ILE A 34 -2.72 -0.28 -3.99
CA ILE A 34 -1.97 -0.41 -2.72
C ILE A 34 -0.49 -0.16 -3.01
N VAL A 35 0.12 0.79 -2.33
CA VAL A 35 1.56 1.07 -2.40
C VAL A 35 2.25 0.45 -1.19
N VAL A 36 3.24 -0.41 -1.46
CA VAL A 36 4.06 -1.06 -0.44
C VAL A 36 5.49 -0.56 -0.56
N ILE A 37 6.00 0.07 0.50
CA ILE A 37 7.39 0.52 0.58
C ILE A 37 8.19 -0.44 1.46
N SER A 38 9.17 -1.12 0.87
CA SER A 38 10.02 -2.09 1.58
C SER A 38 11.36 -1.47 1.96
N HIS A 39 11.67 -1.50 3.26
CA HIS A 39 12.94 -1.01 3.81
C HIS A 39 14.03 -2.05 3.58
N GLN A 40 15.01 -1.77 2.71
CA GLN A 40 16.11 -2.70 2.40
C GLN A 40 17.35 -2.53 3.30
N MET A 41 17.31 -1.58 4.23
CA MET A 41 18.37 -1.33 5.20
C MET A 41 17.74 -1.00 6.56
N PRO A 42 18.39 -1.32 7.70
CA PRO A 42 17.88 -1.02 9.04
C PRO A 42 17.59 0.47 9.28
N ARG A 43 18.31 1.36 8.58
CA ARG A 43 18.08 2.80 8.60
C ARG A 43 17.60 3.23 7.22
N SER A 44 16.40 3.82 7.17
CA SER A 44 15.89 4.39 5.93
C SER A 44 16.77 5.58 5.50
N PRO A 45 17.29 5.59 4.27
CA PRO A 45 18.04 6.73 3.74
C PRO A 45 17.11 7.88 3.29
N VAL A 46 15.79 7.68 3.31
CA VAL A 46 14.79 8.64 2.81
C VAL A 46 13.70 8.87 3.85
N ASN A 47 13.30 10.14 4.03
CA ASN A 47 12.10 10.48 4.80
C ASN A 47 10.86 10.18 3.94
N LEU A 48 10.07 9.18 4.35
CA LEU A 48 8.87 8.74 3.63
C LEU A 48 7.62 9.57 3.95
N ALA A 49 7.61 10.37 5.02
CA ALA A 49 6.42 11.10 5.45
C ALA A 49 5.83 12.02 4.36
N PRO A 50 6.62 12.80 3.59
CA PRO A 50 6.09 13.61 2.50
C PRO A 50 5.51 12.77 1.36
N ILE A 51 6.09 11.59 1.10
CA ILE A 51 5.63 10.67 0.06
C ILE A 51 4.30 10.06 0.47
N LYS A 52 4.19 9.57 1.71
CA LYS A 52 2.94 9.07 2.28
C LYS A 52 1.85 10.14 2.21
N ALA A 53 2.12 11.35 2.68
CA ALA A 53 1.15 12.44 2.67
C ALA A 53 0.65 12.80 1.25
N ALA A 54 1.54 12.79 0.24
CA ALA A 54 1.16 13.07 -1.14
C ALA A 54 0.34 11.92 -1.78
N LEU A 55 0.61 10.67 -1.39
CA LEU A 55 -0.02 9.50 -2.00
C LEU A 55 -1.33 9.12 -1.33
N THR A 56 -1.45 9.20 -0.01
CA THR A 56 -2.63 8.74 0.76
C THR A 56 -3.98 9.19 0.18
N PRO A 57 -4.18 10.44 -0.29
CA PRO A 57 -5.47 10.86 -0.84
C PRO A 57 -5.84 10.21 -2.18
N GLN A 58 -4.91 9.53 -2.84
CA GLN A 58 -5.04 9.05 -4.22
C GLN A 58 -5.03 7.52 -4.33
N ILE A 59 -4.73 6.80 -3.24
CA ILE A 59 -4.49 5.35 -3.27
C ILE A 59 -5.31 4.62 -2.21
N ALA A 60 -5.61 3.35 -2.45
CA ALA A 60 -6.34 2.49 -1.51
C ALA A 60 -5.60 2.30 -0.17
N GLY A 61 -4.27 2.23 -0.21
CA GLY A 61 -3.48 2.02 1.00
C GLY A 61 -1.98 2.23 0.80
N TYR A 62 -1.33 2.64 1.88
CA TYR A 62 0.10 2.83 1.98
C TYR A 62 0.66 1.99 3.12
N VAL A 63 1.48 1.01 2.79
CA VAL A 63 2.05 0.05 3.76
C VAL A 63 3.58 0.16 3.73
N GLU A 64 4.19 0.24 4.90
CA GLU A 64 5.64 0.17 5.05
C GLU A 64 6.04 -1.19 5.62
N VAL A 65 6.82 -1.95 4.86
CA VAL A 65 7.41 -3.21 5.33
C VAL A 65 8.78 -2.89 5.92
N PRO A 66 8.99 -3.10 7.23
CA PRO A 66 10.25 -2.78 7.88
C PRO A 66 11.40 -3.62 7.33
N PHE A 67 12.63 -3.23 7.68
CA PHE A 67 13.79 -4.03 7.30
C PHE A 67 13.76 -5.38 8.01
N ASP A 68 13.82 -6.43 7.21
CA ASP A 68 13.88 -7.81 7.67
C ASP A 68 15.10 -8.51 7.03
N PRO A 69 16.08 -8.97 7.83
CA PRO A 69 17.22 -9.72 7.31
C PRO A 69 16.81 -10.96 6.50
N ALA A 70 15.70 -11.61 6.83
CA ALA A 70 15.22 -12.78 6.10
C ALA A 70 14.73 -12.42 4.69
N LEU A 71 14.15 -11.22 4.50
CA LEU A 71 13.80 -10.69 3.17
C LEU A 71 15.01 -10.23 2.36
N ALA A 72 16.12 -9.89 3.02
CA ALA A 72 17.33 -9.42 2.36
C ALA A 72 18.22 -10.56 1.83
N ARG A 73 17.95 -11.81 2.22
CA ARG A 73 18.71 -12.98 1.75
C ARG A 73 18.29 -13.36 0.32
N PRO A 74 19.24 -13.74 -0.55
CA PRO A 74 18.89 -14.30 -1.85
C PRO A 74 18.25 -15.68 -1.67
N GLY A 75 17.30 -16.03 -2.54
CA GLY A 75 16.68 -17.36 -2.58
C GLY A 75 15.19 -17.35 -2.22
N VAL A 76 14.68 -18.52 -1.83
CA VAL A 76 13.28 -18.68 -1.43
C VAL A 76 13.10 -18.18 0.00
N ILE A 77 12.09 -17.34 0.21
CA ILE A 77 11.74 -16.81 1.53
C ILE A 77 11.10 -17.95 2.35
N ASP A 78 11.65 -18.23 3.52
CA ASP A 78 10.98 -19.01 4.55
C ASP A 78 10.15 -18.08 5.44
N HIS A 79 8.83 -18.14 5.31
CA HIS A 79 7.90 -17.29 6.06
C HIS A 79 8.02 -17.45 7.59
N ARG A 80 8.56 -18.58 8.06
CA ARG A 80 8.77 -18.84 9.50
C ARG A 80 9.94 -18.08 10.08
N GLU A 81 10.83 -17.57 9.22
CA GLU A 81 11.99 -16.75 9.62
C GLU A 81 11.69 -15.24 9.57
N LEU A 82 10.51 -14.85 9.09
CA LEU A 82 10.12 -13.44 9.03
C LEU A 82 9.87 -12.87 10.42
N ALA A 83 10.29 -11.63 10.62
CA ALA A 83 9.94 -10.89 11.81
C ALA A 83 8.42 -10.69 11.89
N ALA A 84 7.86 -10.70 13.10
CA ALA A 84 6.43 -10.45 13.31
C ALA A 84 5.99 -9.12 12.67
N SER A 85 6.80 -8.06 12.78
CA SER A 85 6.51 -6.76 12.16
C SER A 85 6.45 -6.78 10.63
N THR A 86 7.16 -7.72 9.99
CA THR A 86 7.06 -7.95 8.54
C THR A 86 5.74 -8.62 8.20
N LEU A 87 5.32 -9.61 9.00
CA LEU A 87 4.05 -10.30 8.84
C LEU A 87 2.86 -9.36 9.09
N ASP A 88 2.96 -8.50 10.10
CA ASP A 88 1.96 -7.47 10.42
C ASP A 88 1.78 -6.52 9.22
N ALA A 89 2.88 -6.02 8.64
CA ALA A 89 2.81 -5.15 7.46
C ALA A 89 2.15 -5.84 6.25
N TRP A 90 2.41 -7.12 6.01
CA TRP A 90 1.72 -7.85 4.94
C TRP A 90 0.24 -8.11 5.27
N THR A 91 -0.10 -8.27 6.54
CA THR A 91 -1.49 -8.37 7.00
C THR A 91 -2.23 -7.06 6.75
N ASP A 92 -1.62 -5.90 7.07
CA ASP A 92 -2.18 -4.59 6.75
C ASP A 92 -2.46 -4.44 5.24
N ALA A 93 -1.55 -4.91 4.38
CA ALA A 93 -1.76 -4.89 2.93
C ALA A 93 -2.92 -5.80 2.49
N LEU A 94 -3.11 -6.94 3.14
CA LEU A 94 -4.22 -7.86 2.88
C LEU A 94 -5.56 -7.28 3.37
N ASP A 95 -5.56 -6.57 4.49
CA ASP A 95 -6.76 -5.91 5.02
C ASP A 95 -7.24 -4.81 4.08
N VAL A 96 -6.34 -4.00 3.53
CA VAL A 96 -6.67 -3.02 2.48
C VAL A 96 -7.19 -3.74 1.23
N LEU A 97 -6.58 -4.85 0.82
CA LEU A 97 -7.08 -5.62 -0.33
C LEU A 97 -8.49 -6.19 -0.06
N GLY A 98 -8.76 -6.59 1.18
CA GLY A 98 -10.06 -7.08 1.62
C GLY A 98 -11.14 -6.01 1.55
N SER A 99 -10.83 -4.77 1.96
CA SER A 99 -11.77 -3.65 1.92
C SER A 99 -12.14 -3.25 0.49
N LEU A 100 -11.21 -3.37 -0.46
CA LEU A 100 -11.48 -3.12 -1.89
C LEU A 100 -12.41 -4.17 -2.53
N LYS A 101 -12.38 -5.42 -2.03
CA LYS A 101 -13.19 -6.52 -2.57
C LYS A 101 -14.56 -6.64 -1.92
N ALA A 102 -14.75 -6.05 -0.74
CA ALA A 102 -16.03 -6.10 -0.06
C ALA A 102 -17.10 -5.39 -0.92
N PRO A 103 -18.23 -6.05 -1.26
CA PRO A 103 -19.32 -5.33 -1.89
C PRO A 103 -19.74 -4.20 -0.95
N ALA A 104 -19.96 -3.00 -1.49
CA ALA A 104 -20.48 -1.86 -0.73
C ALA A 104 -21.76 -2.29 -0.04
N THR A 105 -21.69 -2.63 1.25
CA THR A 105 -22.85 -3.03 2.02
C THR A 105 -23.82 -1.86 1.99
N ALA A 106 -25.02 -2.12 1.47
CA ALA A 106 -26.08 -1.15 1.29
C ALA A 106 -26.55 -0.59 2.64
N GLU A 107 -25.88 0.43 3.16
CA GLU A 107 -26.42 1.28 4.21
C GLU A 107 -27.28 2.37 3.57
N ASN A 108 -28.47 1.99 3.05
CA ASN A 108 -29.52 2.97 2.78
C ASN A 108 -30.92 2.36 2.66
N SER A 109 -31.44 1.76 3.73
CA SER A 109 -32.86 1.42 3.81
C SER A 109 -33.35 1.29 5.25
N ASP A 110 -33.28 2.37 6.06
CA ASP A 110 -34.14 2.40 7.25
C ASP A 110 -34.59 3.81 7.73
N GLN A 111 -34.48 4.83 6.87
CA GLN A 111 -34.97 6.17 7.21
C GLN A 111 -35.99 6.69 6.19
N LYS A 112 -37.03 5.89 5.93
CA LYS A 112 -38.23 6.37 5.21
C LYS A 112 -39.56 5.81 5.73
N GLY A 113 -39.59 5.27 6.95
CA GLY A 113 -40.76 4.62 7.55
C GLY A 113 -41.17 5.17 8.92
N LYS A 114 -41.19 6.49 9.12
CA LYS A 114 -41.85 7.11 10.30
C LYS A 114 -42.45 8.47 9.96
N MET A 115 -43.39 8.48 9.02
CA MET A 115 -44.46 9.50 8.95
C MET A 115 -45.69 8.83 8.33
N ALA A 116 -46.51 8.21 9.17
CA ALA A 116 -47.92 7.90 8.93
C ALA A 116 -48.60 7.76 10.28
#